data_AF-B1TGK0-F1
#
_entry.id   AF-B1TGK0-F1
#
_cell.length_a   1.000
_cell.length_b   1.000
_cell.length_c   1.000
_cell.angle_alpha   90.00
_cell.angle_beta   90.00
_cell.angle_gamma   90.00
#
_symmetry.space_group_name_H-M   'P 1'
#
loop_
_entity.id
_entity.type
_entity.pdbx_description
1 polymer ?
#
loop_
_entity_poly.entity_id
_entity_poly.type
_entity_poly.pdbx_seq_one_letter_code
_entity_poly.pdbx_strand_id
1 'polypeptide(L)' 'MYQLHRTNGRFALCTMCIGVGQGIAIAIERV' A
#
# COMPACT_ATOMS: atom_id res chain seq x y z
N MET A 1 -2.44 -1.08 -7.06
CA MET A 1 -2.42 -0.55 -8.45
C MET A 1 -3.79 -0.06 -8.91
N TYR A 2 -4.85 -0.90 -8.95
CA TYR A 2 -6.18 -0.49 -9.44
C TYR A 2 -6.73 0.79 -8.79
N GLN A 3 -6.71 0.86 -7.45
CA GLN A 3 -7.24 2.02 -6.74
C GLN A 3 -6.44 3.30 -7.02
N LEU A 4 -5.11 3.18 -7.13
CA LEU A 4 -4.22 4.28 -7.44
C LEU A 4 -4.46 4.84 -8.87
N HIS A 5 -4.74 3.95 -9.84
CA HIS A 5 -5.14 4.36 -11.19
C HIS A 5 -6.54 5.00 -11.21
N ARG A 6 -7.50 4.39 -10.51
CA ARG A 6 -8.89 4.87 -10.49
C ARG A 6 -9.03 6.25 -9.85
N THR A 7 -8.27 6.53 -8.79
CA THR A 7 -8.29 7.83 -8.10
C THR A 7 -7.29 8.83 -8.68
N ASN A 8 -6.54 8.45 -9.72
CA ASN A 8 -5.41 9.20 -10.25
C ASN A 8 -4.38 9.59 -9.17
N GLY A 9 -4.25 8.74 -8.15
CA GLY A 9 -3.26 8.90 -7.08
C GLY A 9 -1.85 8.57 -7.57
N ARG A 10 -0.85 9.09 -6.84
CA ARG A 10 0.57 8.93 -7.19
C ARG A 10 1.31 7.99 -6.25
N PHE A 11 0.97 8.02 -4.96
CA PHE A 11 1.57 7.19 -3.92
C PHE A 11 0.49 6.45 -3.14
N ALA A 12 0.81 5.23 -2.72
CA ALA A 12 0.03 4.46 -1.76
C ALA A 12 0.94 3.80 -0.72
N LEU A 13 0.41 3.65 0.49
CA LEU A 13 0.99 2.84 1.55
C LEU A 13 0.01 1.72 1.90
N CYS A 14 0.49 0.50 1.94
CA CYS A 14 -0.28 -0.65 2.39
C CYS A 14 0.38 -1.22 3.64
N THR A 15 -0.40 -1.42 4.71
CA THR A 15 0.06 -2.04 5.94
C THR A 15 -0.74 -3.31 6.21
N MET A 16 -0.06 -4.32 6.76
CA MET A 16 -0.70 -5.55 7.18
C MET A 16 -0.13 -5.99 8.51
N CYS A 17 -1.02 -6.29 9.46
CA CYS A 17 -0.65 -6.92 10.71
C CYS A 17 -0.40 -8.40 10.48
N ILE A 18 0.67 -8.91 11.08
CA ILE A 18 0.95 -10.34 11.18
C ILE A 18 0.83 -10.71 12.66
N GLY A 19 0.31 -11.91 12.95
CA GLY A 19 0.22 -12.41 14.33
C GLY A 19 1.57 -12.32 15.07
N VAL A 20 1.53 -12.50 16.40
CA VAL A 20 2.71 -12.38 17.29
C VAL A 20 3.39 -11.00 17.30
N GLY A 21 2.64 -9.93 16.97
CA GLY A 21 3.10 -8.55 17.12
C GLY A 21 4.00 -8.04 15.99
N GLN A 22 3.92 -8.66 14.81
CA GLN A 22 4.69 -8.27 13.63
C GLN A 22 3.81 -7.50 12.64
N GLY A 23 4.44 -6.79 11.71
CA GLY A 23 3.74 -6.10 10.64
C GLY A 23 4.62 -5.85 9.44
N ILE A 24 3.98 -5.71 8.28
CA ILE A 24 4.64 -5.35 7.03
C ILE A 24 4.02 -4.06 6.51
N ALA A 25 4.87 -3.17 6.00
CA ALA A 25 4.48 -1.97 5.29
C ALA A 25 5.11 -1.95 3.90
N ILE A 26 4.34 -1.55 2.89
CA ILE A 26 4.77 -1.47 1.49
C ILE A 26 4.40 -0.09 0.96
N ALA A 27 5.39 0.62 0.40
CA ALA A 27 5.18 1.84 -0.35
C ALA A 27 5.09 1.53 -1.86
N ILE A 28 4.13 2.15 -2.54
CA ILE A 28 3.87 1.94 -3.96
C ILE A 28 3.80 3.31 -4.65
N GLU A 29 4.58 3.47 -5.72
CA GLU A 29 4.49 4.61 -6.64
C GLU A 29 3.80 4.17 -7.94
N ARG A 30 2.89 5.01 -8.44
CA ARG A 30 2.30 4.83 -9.77
C ARG A 30 3.25 5.39 -10.82
N VAL A 31 3.71 4.53 -11.72
CA VAL A 31 4.37 4.92 -12.99
C VAL A 31 3.38 5.50 -14.01
#